data_AF-A0A1B9L870-F1
#
_entry.id   AF-A0A1B9L870-F1
#
_cell.length_a   1.000
_cell.length_b   1.000
_cell.length_c   1.000
_cell.angle_alpha   90.00
_cell.angle_beta   90.00
_cell.angle_gamma   90.00
#
_symmetry.space_group_name_H-M   'P 1'
#
loop_
_entity.id
_entity.type
_entity.pdbx_description
1 polymer ?
#
loop_
_entity_poly.entity_id
_entity_poly.type
_entity_poly.pdbx_seq_one_letter_code
_entity_poly.pdbx_strand_id
1 'polypeptide(L)'
;MWHNLKLDNVSGIDKTVAEFTVWMVGILPYAKMKIKVCESQFGSYTGISDVRIKRKFDDGYPQSALGDGDTIEKALENTIKNFNAMLKEDGYEELTPEDIEYSEWSDF
;
A
#
# COMPACT_ATOMS: atom_id res chain seq x y z
N MET A 1 10.26 -6.54 -24.54
CA MET A 1 9.33 -6.14 -23.46
C MET A 1 9.82 -6.77 -22.17
N TRP A 2 9.74 -6.04 -21.05
CA TRP A 2 10.28 -6.45 -19.75
C TRP A 2 9.54 -7.67 -19.13
N HIS A 3 8.28 -7.90 -19.49
CA HIS A 3 7.49 -9.08 -19.08
C HIS A 3 8.15 -10.43 -19.40
N ASN A 4 8.98 -10.49 -20.45
CA ASN A 4 9.63 -11.73 -20.89
C ASN A 4 11.09 -11.86 -20.42
N LEU A 5 11.59 -10.92 -19.62
CA LEU A 5 12.96 -10.99 -19.10
C LEU A 5 13.07 -12.15 -18.11
N LYS A 6 14.04 -13.04 -18.37
CA LYS A 6 14.44 -14.12 -17.48
C LYS A 6 15.92 -13.91 -17.17
N LEU A 7 16.22 -13.58 -15.92
CA LEU A 7 17.56 -13.23 -15.47
C LEU A 7 17.94 -14.17 -14.33
N ASP A 8 19.20 -14.58 -14.28
CA ASP A 8 19.70 -15.44 -13.21
C ASP A 8 19.52 -14.75 -11.85
N ASN A 9 19.05 -15.51 -10.85
CA ASN A 9 18.76 -15.02 -9.49
C ASN A 9 17.66 -13.93 -9.38
N VAL A 10 16.81 -13.76 -10.39
CA VAL A 10 15.65 -12.84 -10.34
C VAL A 10 14.35 -13.64 -10.43
N SER A 11 13.50 -13.56 -9.39
CA SER A 11 12.23 -14.29 -9.33
C SER A 11 11.07 -13.59 -10.04
N GLY A 12 11.12 -12.26 -10.13
CA GLY A 12 10.10 -11.44 -10.76
C GLY A 12 10.56 -10.00 -10.90
N ILE A 13 9.88 -9.26 -11.77
CA ILE A 13 10.08 -7.83 -11.95
C ILE A 13 8.71 -7.17 -11.77
N ASP A 14 8.65 -6.17 -10.91
CA ASP A 14 7.48 -5.32 -10.79
C ASP A 14 7.85 -3.92 -11.28
N LYS A 15 6.98 -3.34 -12.10
CA LYS A 15 7.15 -1.99 -12.62
C LYS A 15 6.13 -1.09 -11.93
N THR A 16 6.59 -0.03 -11.27
CA THR A 16 5.69 1.04 -10.83
C THR A 16 5.05 1.71 -12.04
N VAL A 17 3.72 1.69 -12.08
CA VAL A 17 2.90 2.23 -13.19
C VAL A 17 2.06 3.42 -12.78
N ALA A 18 1.83 3.62 -11.48
CA ALA A 18 1.14 4.80 -10.97
C ALA A 18 1.53 5.11 -9.51
N GLU A 19 1.36 6.38 -9.14
CA GLU A 19 1.39 6.87 -7.76
C GLU A 19 0.21 7.82 -7.55
N PHE A 20 -0.49 7.66 -6.44
CA PHE A 20 -1.64 8.47 -6.07
C PHE A 20 -1.40 9.11 -4.71
N THR A 21 -1.76 10.39 -4.58
CA THR A 21 -1.93 11.03 -3.27
C THR A 21 -3.40 10.91 -2.87
N VAL A 22 -3.66 10.28 -1.72
CA VAL A 22 -5.00 10.07 -1.17
C VAL A 22 -5.16 10.95 0.08
N TRP A 23 -6.21 11.76 0.09
CA TRP A 23 -6.55 12.63 1.23
C TRP A 23 -7.46 11.88 2.20
N MET A 24 -7.00 11.72 3.44
CA MET A 24 -7.66 11.03 4.55
C MET A 24 -7.79 12.01 5.73
N VAL A 25 -8.40 13.16 5.48
CA VAL A 25 -8.56 14.24 6.46
C VAL A 25 -9.37 13.74 7.66
N GLY A 26 -8.87 13.99 8.87
CA GLY A 26 -9.50 13.54 10.13
C GLY A 26 -9.22 12.08 10.49
N ILE A 27 -8.55 11.31 9.62
CA ILE A 27 -8.10 9.95 9.90
C ILE A 27 -6.59 9.91 10.09
N LEU A 28 -5.83 10.51 9.18
CA LEU A 28 -4.37 10.54 9.25
C LEU A 28 -3.88 11.81 9.93
N PRO A 29 -2.80 11.73 10.74
CA PRO A 29 -2.26 12.89 11.45
C PRO A 29 -1.74 13.97 10.50
N TYR A 30 -1.31 13.57 9.29
CA TYR A 30 -0.85 14.49 8.23
C TYR A 30 -1.82 14.56 7.04
N ALA A 31 -3.06 14.13 7.25
CA ALA A 31 -4.20 14.21 6.32
C ALA A 31 -4.04 13.51 4.96
N LYS A 32 -2.90 12.90 4.65
CA LYS A 32 -2.64 12.24 3.37
C LYS A 32 -1.75 11.02 3.51
N MET A 33 -1.93 10.11 2.57
CA MET A 33 -1.04 8.98 2.28
C MET A 33 -0.78 8.92 0.78
N LYS A 34 0.26 8.20 0.39
CA LYS A 34 0.49 7.80 -0.99
C LYS A 34 0.14 6.33 -1.19
N ILE A 35 -0.32 6.01 -2.40
CA ILE A 35 -0.46 4.64 -2.89
C ILE A 35 0.33 4.49 -4.18
N LYS A 36 1.26 3.55 -4.20
CA LYS A 36 2.00 3.13 -5.38
C LYS A 36 1.30 1.92 -5.97
N VAL A 37 1.14 1.88 -7.29
CA VAL A 37 0.65 0.70 -8.00
C VAL A 37 1.76 0.15 -8.89
N CYS A 38 2.03 -1.14 -8.73
CA CYS A 38 3.00 -1.88 -9.51
C CYS A 38 2.29 -2.90 -10.41
N GLU A 39 2.75 -3.00 -11.66
CA GLU A 39 2.38 -4.07 -12.59
C GLU A 39 3.44 -5.17 -12.51
N SER A 40 3.00 -6.42 -12.38
CA SER A 40 3.88 -7.58 -12.40
C SER A 40 4.20 -8.03 -13.83
N GLN A 41 5.21 -8.89 -14.00
CA GLN A 41 5.49 -9.52 -15.29
C GLN A 41 4.28 -10.30 -15.85
N PHE A 42 3.34 -10.74 -15.00
CA PHE A 42 2.13 -11.46 -15.40
C PHE A 42 0.94 -10.54 -15.77
N GLY A 43 1.12 -9.21 -15.70
CA GLY A 43 0.08 -8.24 -16.02
C GLY A 43 -0.95 -8.03 -14.91
N SER A 44 -0.68 -8.51 -13.69
CA SER A 44 -1.48 -8.19 -12.51
C SER A 44 -1.00 -6.89 -11.87
N TYR A 45 -1.89 -6.19 -11.18
CA TYR A 45 -1.58 -4.93 -10.50
C TYR A 45 -1.70 -5.10 -8.99
N THR A 46 -0.73 -4.56 -8.26
CA THR A 46 -0.75 -4.53 -6.78
C THR A 46 -0.49 -3.12 -6.31
N GLY A 47 -1.38 -2.62 -5.45
CA GLY A 47 -1.25 -1.35 -4.76
C GLY A 47 -0.68 -1.53 -3.35
N ILE A 48 0.10 -0.55 -2.90
CA ILE A 48 0.69 -0.51 -1.56
C ILE A 48 0.62 0.92 -1.00
N SER A 49 0.19 1.07 0.26
CA SER A 49 0.22 2.36 0.97
C SER A 49 1.59 2.66 1.58
N ASP A 50 2.00 3.92 1.56
CA ASP A 50 3.20 4.41 2.27
C ASP A 50 2.98 4.51 3.79
N VAL A 51 1.73 4.66 4.24
CA VAL A 51 1.37 4.59 5.65
C VAL A 51 1.22 3.13 6.06
N ARG A 52 2.01 2.72 7.06
CA ARG A 52 1.88 1.43 7.74
C ARG A 52 1.20 1.63 9.09
N ILE A 53 0.13 0.88 9.37
CA ILE A 53 -0.57 0.90 10.65
C ILE A 53 0.10 -0.13 11.57
N LYS A 54 0.46 0.27 12.79
CA LYS A 54 0.92 -0.64 13.83
C LYS A 54 -0.26 -1.47 14.34
N ARG A 55 -0.27 -2.76 13.98
CA ARG A 55 -1.43 -3.63 14.18
C ARG A 55 -1.59 -4.04 15.62
N LYS A 56 -2.80 -3.90 16.17
CA LYS A 56 -3.07 -4.26 17.58
C LYS A 56 -2.99 -5.76 17.86
N PHE A 57 -3.31 -6.59 16.87
CA PHE A 57 -3.29 -8.05 17.01
C PHE A 57 -1.90 -8.67 16.84
N ASP A 58 -0.90 -7.89 16.41
CA ASP A 58 0.44 -8.35 16.04
C ASP A 58 1.53 -7.58 16.80
N ASP A 59 1.30 -7.36 18.10
CA ASP A 59 2.22 -6.67 19.02
C ASP A 59 2.76 -5.31 18.49
N GLY A 60 1.94 -4.59 17.70
CA GLY A 60 2.30 -3.30 17.13
C GLY A 60 3.16 -3.36 15.88
N TYR A 61 3.28 -4.51 15.22
CA TYR A 61 4.03 -4.62 13.96
C TYR A 61 3.40 -3.73 12.86
N PRO A 62 4.19 -2.88 12.18
CA PRO A 62 3.70 -1.97 11.16
C PRO A 62 3.38 -2.71 9.85
N GLN A 63 2.14 -2.58 9.37
CA GLN A 63 1.70 -3.20 8.12
C GLN A 63 1.14 -2.17 7.14
N SER A 64 1.56 -2.22 5.87
CA SER A 64 0.97 -1.43 4.79
C SER A 64 -0.38 -2.01 4.40
N ALA A 65 -1.29 -1.17 3.92
CA ALA A 65 -2.44 -1.65 3.19
C ALA A 65 -2.01 -2.14 1.80
N LEU A 66 -2.57 -3.27 1.38
CA LEU A 66 -2.31 -3.92 0.11
C LEU A 66 -3.62 -4.16 -0.65
N GLY A 67 -3.55 -4.10 -1.97
CA GLY A 67 -4.71 -4.39 -2.82
C GLY A 67 -4.34 -4.83 -4.22
N ASP A 68 -4.80 -6.02 -4.61
CA ASP A 68 -4.60 -6.55 -5.95
C ASP A 68 -5.73 -6.16 -6.89
N GLY A 69 -5.45 -6.09 -8.20
CA GLY A 69 -6.41 -5.80 -9.25
C GLY A 69 -5.94 -6.26 -10.62
N ASP A 70 -6.90 -6.40 -11.53
CA ASP A 70 -6.66 -6.58 -12.97
C ASP A 70 -6.51 -5.24 -13.71
N THR A 71 -6.76 -4.13 -13.02
CA THR A 71 -6.48 -2.76 -13.47
C THR A 71 -5.83 -1.93 -12.38
N ILE A 72 -5.23 -0.80 -12.77
CA ILE A 72 -4.66 0.19 -11.84
C ILE A 72 -5.74 0.70 -10.88
N GLU A 73 -6.93 1.04 -11.40
CA GLU A 73 -8.05 1.53 -10.61
C GLU A 73 -8.53 0.49 -9.60
N LYS A 74 -8.55 -0.79 -10.00
CA LYS A 74 -8.99 -1.86 -9.12
C LYS A 74 -8.01 -2.11 -7.98
N ALA A 75 -6.71 -2.10 -8.27
CA ALA A 75 -5.66 -2.20 -7.26
C ALA A 75 -5.72 -1.01 -6.28
N LEU A 76 -5.90 0.21 -6.77
CA LEU A 76 -6.08 1.41 -5.94
C LEU A 76 -7.31 1.29 -5.03
N GLU A 77 -8.48 0.94 -5.60
CA GLU A 77 -9.73 0.78 -4.87
C GLU A 77 -9.58 -0.26 -3.75
N ASN A 78 -9.00 -1.42 -4.08
CA ASN A 78 -8.81 -2.51 -3.12
C ASN A 78 -7.80 -2.13 -2.03
N THR A 79 -6.74 -1.38 -2.35
CA THR A 79 -5.77 -0.90 -1.36
C THR A 79 -6.43 0.05 -0.36
N ILE A 80 -7.25 0.99 -0.83
CA ILE A 80 -8.00 1.92 0.05
C ILE A 80 -9.02 1.17 0.90
N LYS A 81 -9.72 0.17 0.34
CA LYS A 81 -10.66 -0.67 1.10
C LYS A 81 -9.93 -1.47 2.19
N ASN A 82 -8.77 -2.02 1.87
CA ASN A 82 -7.95 -2.73 2.85
C ASN A 82 -7.48 -1.80 3.97
N PHE A 83 -7.01 -0.58 3.66
CA PHE A 83 -6.67 0.42 4.67
C PHE A 83 -7.85 0.75 5.61
N ASN A 84 -9.06 0.92 5.07
CA ASN A 84 -10.25 1.16 5.88
C ASN A 84 -10.68 -0.06 6.71
N ALA A 85 -10.52 -1.28 6.19
CA ALA A 85 -10.75 -2.51 6.95
C ALA A 85 -9.78 -2.62 8.12
N MET A 86 -8.50 -2.32 7.87
CA MET A 86 -7.45 -2.25 8.86
C MET A 86 -7.77 -1.28 10.01
N LEU A 87 -8.27 -0.07 9.72
CA LEU A 87 -8.73 0.86 10.75
C LEU A 87 -9.87 0.28 11.59
N LYS A 88 -10.87 -0.30 10.92
CA LYS A 88 -12.06 -0.87 11.58
C LYS A 88 -11.72 -2.06 12.47
N GLU A 89 -10.85 -2.95 12.02
CA GLU A 89 -10.40 -4.13 12.76
C GLU A 89 -9.70 -3.75 14.06
N ASP A 90 -8.87 -2.71 14.02
CA ASP A 90 -8.14 -2.22 15.19
C ASP A 90 -8.94 -1.16 15.98
N GLY A 91 -10.15 -0.80 15.53
CA GLY A 91 -11.03 0.15 16.20
C GLY A 91 -10.52 1.60 16.22
N TYR A 92 -9.85 2.03 15.15
CA TYR A 92 -9.41 3.42 14.99
C TYR A 92 -10.50 4.27 14.33
N GLU A 93 -10.84 5.39 14.97
CA GLU A 93 -11.60 6.49 14.35
C GLU A 93 -10.66 7.56 13.79
N GLU A 94 -9.49 7.74 14.40
CA GLU A 94 -8.39 8.62 14.01
C GLU A 94 -7.07 7.92 14.38
N LEU A 95 -6.00 8.20 13.62
CA LEU A 95 -4.64 7.73 13.87
C LEU A 95 -3.76 8.88 14.37
N THR A 96 -2.92 8.57 15.35
CA THR A 96 -1.85 9.45 15.83
C THR A 96 -0.50 9.09 15.18
N PRO A 97 0.53 9.95 15.25
CA PRO A 97 1.87 9.59 14.79
C PRO A 97 2.43 8.32 15.45
N GLU A 98 2.02 8.00 16.67
CA GLU A 98 2.44 6.82 17.41
C GLU A 98 1.85 5.52 16.84
N ASP A 99 0.67 5.59 16.19
CA ASP A 99 -0.05 4.44 15.64
C ASP A 99 0.47 3.98 14.27
N ILE A 100 1.33 4.77 13.64
CA ILE A 100 1.78 4.54 12.27
C ILE A 100 3.29 4.60 12.10
N GLU A 101 3.75 4.09 10.96
CA GLU A 101 5.10 4.28 10.45
C GLU A 101 4.99 4.59 8.95
N TYR A 102 5.59 5.68 8.49
CA TYR A 102 5.67 5.95 7.05
C TYR A 102 6.79 5.09 6.45
N SER A 103 6.59 4.61 5.23
CA SER A 103 7.68 4.12 4.39
C SER A 103 8.67 5.26 4.14
N GLU A 104 9.96 4.94 4.16
CA GLU A 104 10.99 5.90 3.76
C GLU A 104 10.81 6.24 2.28
N TRP A 105 11.28 7.42 1.87
CA TRP A 105 11.21 7.83 0.46
C TRP A 105 11.98 6.88 -0.48
N SER A 106 13.00 6.19 0.02
CA SER A 106 13.71 5.15 -0.74
C SER A 106 12.88 3.87 -0.92
N ASP A 107 11.96 3.61 0.00
CA ASP A 107 11.10 2.43 0.00
C ASP A 107 9.82 2.68 -0.82
N PHE A 108 9.55 3.94 -1.15
CA PHE A 108 8.33 4.42 -1.80
C PHE A 108 8.58 5.43 -2.92
#